data_AF-A0AAC8W520-F1
#
_entry.id   AF-A0AAC8W520-F1
#
_cell.length_a   1.000
_cell.length_b   1.000
_cell.length_c   1.000
_cell.angle_alpha   90.00
_cell.angle_beta   90.00
_cell.angle_gamma   90.00
#
_symmetry.space_group_name_H-M   'P 1'
#
loop_
_entity.id
_entity.type
_entity.pdbx_description
1 polymer ?
#
loop_
_entity_poly.entity_id
_entity_poly.type
_entity_poly.pdbx_seq_one_letter_code
_entity_poly.pdbx_strand_id
1 'polypeptide(L)'
;MSLRLPIRNLPGVLADVQRLCGDDTAVRFAAHFGDRTLHIPQLSRLRDDHPLVMALGRRAARLIASQLGGNEYRVPTGRWSMSHHNARILRLNGWQPRPIARALALHKGTVDRLTADLQPAVSDPQPVTLTCPCCGRAYKLTPPPEQKEMVAEDDTSFLSALPPLLRAAVAAGDLTIDDLRRLETRRT
;
A
#
# COMPACT_ATOMS: atom_id res chain seq x y z
N MET A 1 -14.50 11.62 -6.99
CA MET A 1 -14.27 12.05 -5.58
C MET A 1 -13.06 11.30 -5.06
N SER A 2 -11.96 11.97 -4.73
CA SER A 2 -10.79 11.29 -4.13
C SER A 2 -11.13 10.90 -2.70
N LEU A 3 -11.24 9.59 -2.43
CA LEU A 3 -11.42 9.06 -1.08
C LEU A 3 -10.17 9.41 -0.25
N ARG A 4 -10.31 10.36 0.69
CA ARG A 4 -9.25 10.69 1.66
C ARG A 4 -9.44 9.83 2.89
N LEU A 5 -8.66 8.74 2.97
CA LEU A 5 -8.56 7.93 4.18
C LEU A 5 -7.60 8.62 5.16
N PRO A 6 -7.90 8.73 6.46
CA PRO A 6 -6.94 9.28 7.41
C PRO A 6 -5.79 8.31 7.69
N ILE A 7 -4.59 8.84 7.94
CA ILE A 7 -3.46 8.03 8.39
C ILE A 7 -3.73 7.59 9.83
N ARG A 8 -3.62 6.29 10.12
CA ARG A 8 -3.80 5.78 11.49
C ARG A 8 -2.45 5.60 12.18
N ASN A 9 -2.44 5.80 13.50
CA ASN A 9 -1.33 5.47 14.39
C ASN A 9 -0.01 6.16 14.02
N LEU A 10 -0.04 7.47 13.74
CA LEU A 10 1.20 8.23 13.67
C LEU A 10 1.85 8.32 15.06
N PRO A 11 3.18 8.17 15.18
CA PRO A 11 3.86 8.19 16.48
C PRO A 11 4.19 9.61 16.95
N GLY A 12 4.08 9.83 18.26
CA GLY A 12 4.57 11.04 18.96
C GLY A 12 4.11 12.34 18.30
N VAL A 13 5.07 13.24 18.07
CA VAL A 13 4.84 14.58 17.50
C VAL A 13 4.15 14.55 16.13
N LEU A 14 4.27 13.47 15.35
CA LEU A 14 3.56 13.37 14.07
C LEU A 14 2.04 13.24 14.26
N ALA A 15 1.58 12.59 15.34
CA ALA A 15 0.16 12.53 15.66
C ALA A 15 -0.38 13.92 16.04
N ASP A 16 0.41 14.70 16.77
CA ASP A 16 0.06 16.08 17.12
C ASP A 16 -0.04 16.95 15.87
N VAL A 17 0.96 16.89 14.99
CA VAL A 17 0.95 17.63 13.72
C VAL A 17 -0.23 17.22 12.84
N GLN A 18 -0.55 15.92 12.77
CA GLN A 18 -1.70 15.41 12.03
C GLN A 18 -3.01 15.99 12.59
N ARG A 19 -3.19 15.98 13.92
CA ARG A 19 -4.38 16.55 14.56
C ARG A 19 -4.54 18.04 14.29
N LEU A 20 -3.42 18.78 14.26
CA LEU A 20 -3.44 20.24 14.09
C LEU A 20 -3.60 20.67 12.63
N CYS A 21 -2.94 19.98 11.70
CA CYS A 21 -2.74 20.44 10.32
C CYS A 21 -3.18 19.44 9.24
N GLY A 22 -3.65 18.26 9.62
CA GLY A 22 -4.08 17.19 8.72
C GLY A 22 -2.96 16.29 8.21
N ASP A 23 -3.36 15.23 7.50
CA ASP A 23 -2.47 14.14 7.05
C ASP A 23 -1.35 14.63 6.13
N ASP A 24 -1.66 15.45 5.13
CA ASP A 24 -0.68 15.93 4.15
C ASP A 24 0.46 16.71 4.82
N THR A 25 0.11 17.60 5.75
CA THR A 25 1.10 18.37 6.52
C THR A 25 1.95 17.45 7.39
N ALA A 26 1.35 16.44 8.03
CA ALA A 26 2.10 15.48 8.84
C ALA A 26 3.08 14.64 8.00
N VAL A 27 2.67 14.24 6.78
CA VAL A 27 3.55 13.52 5.85
C VAL A 27 4.73 14.39 5.42
N ARG A 28 4.46 15.64 5.03
CA ARG A 28 5.52 16.60 4.67
C ARG A 28 6.44 16.91 5.85
N PHE A 29 5.89 17.04 7.05
CA PHE A 29 6.66 17.25 8.28
C PHE A 29 7.64 16.09 8.52
N ALA A 30 7.16 14.84 8.46
CA ALA A 30 8.03 13.69 8.64
C ALA A 30 9.07 13.55 7.53
N ALA A 31 8.72 13.86 6.28
CA ALA A 31 9.67 13.81 5.16
C ALA A 31 10.82 14.80 5.34
N HIS A 32 10.54 16.01 5.82
CA HIS A 32 11.56 17.04 6.01
C HIS A 32 12.36 16.88 7.31
N PHE A 33 11.72 16.51 8.42
CA PHE A 33 12.33 16.55 9.75
C PHE A 33 12.48 15.18 10.41
N GLY A 34 12.01 14.10 9.77
CA GLY A 34 12.07 12.75 10.31
C GLY A 34 13.50 12.28 10.61
N ASP A 35 13.62 11.53 11.71
CA ASP A 35 14.86 10.97 12.28
C ASP A 35 15.81 12.03 12.87
N ARG A 36 15.27 13.17 13.28
CA ARG A 36 16.05 14.30 13.82
C ARG A 36 15.41 14.84 15.07
N THR A 37 16.21 15.48 15.91
CA THR A 37 15.69 16.37 16.94
C THR A 37 15.42 17.73 16.31
N LEU A 38 14.21 18.25 16.50
CA LEU A 38 13.81 19.56 15.99
C LEU A 38 13.38 20.44 17.16
N HIS A 39 14.04 21.58 17.30
CA HIS A 39 13.56 22.66 18.15
C HIS A 39 12.43 23.40 17.44
N ILE A 40 11.24 23.42 18.05
CA ILE A 40 10.10 24.18 17.52
C ILE A 40 10.08 25.53 18.26
N PRO A 41 10.36 26.66 17.59
CA PRO A 41 10.39 27.95 18.26
C PRO A 41 8.99 28.35 18.74
N GLN A 42 8.94 29.18 19.78
CA GLN A 42 7.70 29.85 20.18
C GLN A 42 7.16 30.72 19.04
N LEU A 43 5.83 30.91 18.99
CA LEU A 43 5.17 31.68 17.93
C LEU A 43 5.75 33.10 17.77
N SER A 44 6.13 33.77 18.86
CA SER A 44 6.74 35.11 18.84
C SER A 44 8.14 35.14 18.19
N ARG A 45 8.83 34.00 18.13
CA ARG A 45 10.19 33.86 17.58
C ARG A 45 10.19 33.15 16.21
N LEU A 46 9.03 32.77 15.69
CA LEU A 46 8.92 32.10 14.40
C LEU A 46 9.11 33.10 13.25
N ARG A 47 10.25 32.98 12.56
CA ARG A 47 10.60 33.78 11.39
C ARG A 47 10.22 33.06 10.09
N ASP A 48 10.18 33.80 8.98
CA ASP A 48 9.75 33.29 7.66
C ASP A 48 10.79 32.40 6.99
N ASP A 49 12.06 32.63 7.29
CA ASP A 49 13.20 31.84 6.88
C ASP A 49 13.38 30.56 7.72
N HIS A 50 12.55 30.34 8.75
CA HIS A 50 12.65 29.16 9.59
C HIS A 50 12.33 27.89 8.79
N PRO A 51 13.10 26.78 8.95
CA PRO A 51 12.88 25.55 8.18
C PRO A 51 11.45 25.03 8.21
N LEU A 52 10.74 25.15 9.34
CA LEU A 52 9.31 24.78 9.45
C LEU A 52 8.42 25.57 8.48
N VAL A 53 8.64 26.89 8.37
CA VAL A 53 7.87 27.76 7.48
C VAL A 53 8.18 27.43 6.02
N MET A 54 9.47 27.22 5.70
CA MET A 54 9.89 26.86 4.36
C MET A 54 9.33 25.49 3.92
N ALA A 55 9.34 24.50 4.81
CA ALA A 55 8.91 23.13 4.51
C ALA A 55 7.38 22.98 4.41
N LEU A 56 6.62 23.66 5.28
CA LEU A 56 5.17 23.42 5.47
C LEU A 56 4.31 24.61 5.06
N GLY A 57 4.91 25.78 4.91
CA GLY A 57 4.23 27.05 4.74
C GLY A 57 3.90 27.73 6.07
N ARG A 58 3.70 29.05 5.98
CA ARG A 58 3.53 29.95 7.14
C ARG A 58 2.34 29.59 8.02
N ARG A 59 1.21 29.22 7.42
CA ARG A 59 -0.03 28.90 8.16
C ARG A 59 0.16 27.65 9.04
N ALA A 60 0.65 26.56 8.46
CA ALA A 60 0.89 25.31 9.19
C ALA A 60 1.96 25.49 10.28
N ALA A 61 3.07 26.15 9.94
CA ALA A 61 4.14 26.41 10.90
C ALA A 61 3.67 27.23 12.10
N ARG A 62 2.82 28.25 11.90
CA ARG A 62 2.23 29.03 13.00
C ARG A 62 1.32 28.18 13.91
N LEU A 63 0.48 27.32 13.34
CA LEU A 63 -0.36 26.42 14.12
C LEU A 63 0.48 25.48 14.99
N ILE A 64 1.50 24.87 14.38
CA ILE A 64 2.45 24.00 15.08
C ILE A 64 3.18 24.76 16.20
N ALA A 65 3.75 25.94 15.90
CA ALA A 65 4.47 26.76 16.89
C ALA A 65 3.57 27.28 18.01
N SER A 66 2.28 27.49 17.76
CA SER A 66 1.34 27.95 18.79
C SER A 66 1.04 26.87 19.85
N GLN A 67 1.10 25.59 19.46
CA GLN A 67 0.73 24.47 20.35
C GLN A 67 1.95 23.70 20.87
N LEU A 68 2.99 23.59 20.05
CA LEU A 68 4.19 22.80 20.34
C LEU A 68 5.45 23.67 20.52
N GLY A 69 5.33 24.99 20.40
CA GLY A 69 6.49 25.89 20.47
C GLY A 69 7.16 25.93 21.84
N GLY A 70 8.48 26.07 21.85
CA GLY A 70 9.31 26.17 23.04
C GLY A 70 9.99 24.87 23.47
N ASN A 71 9.62 23.74 22.88
CA ASN A 71 10.18 22.43 23.21
C ASN A 71 11.02 21.86 22.07
N GLU A 72 11.90 20.91 22.41
CA GLU A 72 12.59 20.05 21.46
C GLU A 72 11.88 18.72 21.33
N TYR A 73 11.67 18.27 20.09
CA TYR A 73 11.02 17.00 19.80
C TYR A 73 11.93 16.11 18.98
N ARG A 74 12.02 14.84 19.39
CA ARG A 74 12.55 13.79 18.52
C ARG A 74 11.49 13.41 17.50
N VAL A 75 11.69 13.80 16.25
CA VAL A 75 10.72 13.58 15.18
C VAL A 75 10.90 12.16 14.61
N PRO A 76 9.90 11.26 14.75
CA PRO A 76 9.96 9.95 14.14
C PRO A 76 9.79 10.05 12.62
N THR A 77 10.27 9.04 11.88
CA THR A 77 10.13 9.00 10.41
C THR A 77 8.69 8.71 9.95
N GLY A 78 7.87 8.07 10.78
CA GLY A 78 6.50 7.69 10.42
C GLY A 78 6.40 6.63 9.31
N ARG A 79 7.52 6.04 8.88
CA ARG A 79 7.61 5.13 7.73
C ARG A 79 6.59 3.99 7.79
N TRP A 80 6.45 3.35 8.95
CA TRP A 80 5.51 2.25 9.15
C TRP A 80 4.06 2.69 9.02
N SER A 81 3.66 3.75 9.71
CA SER A 81 2.29 4.29 9.66
C SER A 81 1.91 4.74 8.25
N MET A 82 2.84 5.35 7.52
CA MET A 82 2.64 5.76 6.12
C MET A 82 2.56 4.56 5.18
N SER A 83 3.41 3.54 5.36
CA SER A 83 3.33 2.30 4.59
C SER A 83 2.01 1.58 4.82
N HIS A 84 1.55 1.52 6.07
CA HIS A 84 0.25 0.94 6.42
C HIS A 84 -0.91 1.71 5.79
N HIS A 85 -0.84 3.04 5.79
CA HIS A 85 -1.81 3.87 5.11
C HIS A 85 -1.82 3.63 3.59
N ASN A 86 -0.64 3.55 2.96
CA ASN A 86 -0.52 3.26 1.52
C ASN A 86 -1.11 1.89 1.15
N ALA A 87 -0.94 0.86 1.99
CA ALA A 87 -1.55 -0.44 1.77
C ALA A 87 -3.09 -0.35 1.66
N ARG A 88 -3.69 0.50 2.50
CA ARG A 88 -5.13 0.75 2.52
C ARG A 88 -5.59 1.55 1.31
N ILE A 89 -4.83 2.55 0.87
CA ILE A 89 -5.10 3.26 -0.39
C ILE A 89 -5.10 2.28 -1.56
N LEU A 90 -4.06 1.45 -1.69
CA LEU A 90 -3.97 0.48 -2.77
C LEU A 90 -5.17 -0.48 -2.76
N ARG A 91 -5.57 -0.95 -1.57
CA ARG A 91 -6.76 -1.80 -1.44
C ARG A 91 -8.03 -1.12 -1.94
N LEU A 92 -8.26 0.14 -1.56
CA LEU A 92 -9.42 0.90 -2.02
C LEU A 92 -9.44 1.07 -3.55
N ASN A 93 -8.28 1.09 -4.19
CA ASN A 93 -8.12 1.16 -5.65
C ASN A 93 -8.17 -0.23 -6.34
N GLY A 94 -8.75 -1.24 -5.68
CA GLY A 94 -8.97 -2.57 -6.27
C GLY A 94 -7.76 -3.50 -6.21
N TRP A 95 -6.64 -3.10 -5.60
CA TRP A 95 -5.47 -3.97 -5.54
C TRP A 95 -5.72 -5.18 -4.63
N GLN A 96 -5.20 -6.33 -5.05
CA GLN A 96 -5.23 -7.56 -4.25
C GLN A 96 -4.10 -7.57 -3.20
N PRO A 97 -4.27 -8.29 -2.08
CA PRO A 97 -3.30 -8.25 -0.98
C PRO A 97 -1.87 -8.68 -1.36
N ARG A 98 -1.72 -9.67 -2.24
CA ARG A 98 -0.40 -10.18 -2.65
C ARG A 98 0.39 -9.15 -3.50
N PRO A 99 -0.20 -8.51 -4.53
CA PRO A 99 0.41 -7.35 -5.18
C PRO A 99 0.80 -6.22 -4.23
N ILE A 100 -0.07 -5.86 -3.27
CA ILE A 100 0.22 -4.81 -2.28
C ILE A 100 1.44 -5.18 -1.43
N ALA A 101 1.48 -6.41 -0.91
CA ALA A 101 2.58 -6.93 -0.12
C ALA A 101 3.92 -6.81 -0.86
N ARG A 102 3.95 -7.19 -2.14
CA ARG A 102 5.14 -7.05 -3.01
C ARG A 102 5.52 -5.58 -3.22
N ALA A 103 4.55 -4.72 -3.56
CA ALA A 103 4.80 -3.33 -3.87
C ALA A 103 5.34 -2.52 -2.68
N LEU A 104 4.87 -2.84 -1.47
CA LEU A 104 5.26 -2.13 -0.24
C LEU A 104 6.32 -2.86 0.60
N ALA A 105 6.83 -4.00 0.10
CA ALA A 105 7.74 -4.89 0.82
C ALA A 105 7.22 -5.28 2.23
N LEU A 106 5.93 -5.62 2.32
CA LEU A 106 5.26 -6.07 3.54
C LEU A 106 4.95 -7.57 3.46
N HIS A 107 4.81 -8.21 4.62
CA HIS A 107 4.28 -9.57 4.67
C HIS A 107 2.78 -9.60 4.31
N LYS A 108 2.33 -10.62 3.57
CA LYS A 108 0.92 -10.75 3.14
C LYS A 108 -0.05 -10.67 4.32
N GLY A 109 0.21 -11.43 5.39
CA GLY A 109 -0.65 -11.41 6.60
C GLY A 109 -0.71 -10.05 7.30
N THR A 110 0.31 -9.19 7.13
CA THR A 110 0.24 -7.80 7.62
C THR A 110 -0.69 -6.97 6.75
N VAL A 111 -0.61 -7.11 5.43
CA VAL A 111 -1.54 -6.44 4.51
C VAL A 111 -2.98 -6.88 4.80
N ASP A 112 -3.23 -8.19 4.90
CA ASP A 112 -4.55 -8.75 5.18
C ASP A 112 -5.15 -8.13 6.46
N ARG A 113 -4.36 -8.04 7.54
CA ARG A 113 -4.78 -7.40 8.79
C ARG A 113 -5.09 -5.91 8.63
N LEU A 114 -4.26 -5.18 7.89
CA LEU A 114 -4.41 -3.73 7.70
C LEU A 114 -5.59 -3.36 6.80
N THR A 115 -6.01 -4.29 5.93
CA THR A 115 -7.08 -4.10 4.96
C THR A 115 -8.35 -4.87 5.29
N ALA A 116 -8.40 -5.59 6.42
CA ALA A 116 -9.52 -6.43 6.80
C ALA A 116 -10.84 -5.65 6.90
N ASP A 117 -10.78 -4.37 7.26
CA ASP A 117 -11.94 -3.47 7.37
C ASP A 117 -12.33 -2.80 6.04
N LEU A 118 -11.67 -3.12 4.93
CA LEU A 118 -11.83 -2.40 3.65
C LEU A 118 -12.35 -3.32 2.53
N GLN A 119 -13.47 -2.92 1.96
CA GLN A 119 -13.90 -3.40 0.65
C GLN A 119 -13.27 -2.53 -0.45
N PRO A 120 -12.78 -3.13 -1.55
CA PRO A 120 -12.26 -2.36 -2.66
C PRO A 120 -13.39 -1.51 -3.27
N ALA A 121 -13.13 -0.22 -3.49
CA ALA A 121 -14.12 0.69 -4.07
C ALA A 121 -14.23 0.53 -5.59
N VAL A 122 -13.22 -0.07 -6.21
CA VAL A 122 -13.14 -0.34 -7.65
C VAL A 122 -12.88 -1.83 -7.85
N SER A 123 -13.64 -2.47 -8.74
CA SER A 123 -13.48 -3.89 -9.05
C SER A 123 -12.16 -4.16 -9.77
N ASP A 124 -11.82 -3.31 -10.75
CA ASP A 124 -10.59 -3.43 -11.52
C ASP A 124 -9.45 -2.65 -10.87
N PRO A 125 -8.26 -3.24 -10.69
CA PRO A 125 -7.14 -2.57 -10.04
C PRO A 125 -6.65 -1.39 -10.89
N GLN A 126 -6.65 -0.20 -10.28
CA GLN A 126 -6.21 1.04 -10.94
C GLN A 126 -4.80 1.44 -10.52
N PRO A 127 -4.01 2.09 -11.39
CA PRO A 127 -2.71 2.62 -10.99
C PRO A 127 -2.85 3.74 -9.97
N VAL A 128 -1.97 3.74 -8.97
CA VAL A 128 -2.01 4.68 -7.84
C VAL A 128 -0.73 5.50 -7.78
N THR A 129 -0.86 6.81 -7.67
CA THR A 129 0.27 7.70 -7.39
C THR A 129 0.42 7.86 -5.88
N LEU A 130 1.61 7.53 -5.37
CA LEU A 130 1.98 7.68 -3.96
C LEU A 130 3.13 8.67 -3.82
N THR A 131 3.31 9.19 -2.62
CA THR A 131 4.43 10.07 -2.27
C THR A 131 5.43 9.32 -1.41
N CYS A 132 6.72 9.44 -1.72
CA CYS A 132 7.77 8.82 -0.92
C CYS A 132 7.85 9.51 0.45
N PRO A 133 7.73 8.77 1.56
CA PRO A 133 7.75 9.35 2.89
C PRO A 133 9.12 9.92 3.28
N CYS A 134 10.19 9.54 2.57
CA CYS A 134 11.55 9.99 2.86
C CYS A 134 11.92 11.27 2.09
N CYS A 135 11.59 11.36 0.81
CA CYS A 135 12.03 12.47 -0.04
C CYS A 135 10.89 13.32 -0.62
N GLY A 136 9.62 12.97 -0.34
CA GLY A 136 8.47 13.69 -0.87
C GLY A 136 8.23 13.52 -2.38
N ARG A 137 9.04 12.71 -3.08
CA ARG A 137 8.89 12.48 -4.52
C ARG A 137 7.65 11.62 -4.80
N ALA A 138 6.82 12.06 -5.73
CA ALA A 138 5.70 11.28 -6.23
C ALA A 138 6.19 10.14 -7.13
N TYR A 139 5.60 8.95 -7.00
CA TYR A 139 5.83 7.80 -7.85
C TYR A 139 4.52 7.06 -8.14
N LYS A 140 4.42 6.46 -9.32
CA LYS A 140 3.23 5.74 -9.78
C LYS A 140 3.45 4.25 -9.65
N LEU A 141 2.57 3.57 -8.92
CA LEU A 141 2.49 2.12 -8.87
C LEU A 141 1.44 1.65 -9.86
N THR A 142 1.83 0.74 -10.74
CA THR A 142 0.94 0.10 -11.71
C THR A 142 0.67 -1.32 -11.23
N PRO A 143 -0.60 -1.75 -11.17
CA PRO A 143 -0.92 -3.10 -10.73
C PRO A 143 -0.29 -4.10 -11.70
N PRO A 144 0.27 -5.22 -11.19
CA PRO A 144 0.72 -6.28 -12.07
C PRO A 144 -0.48 -6.79 -12.88
N PRO A 145 -0.27 -7.21 -14.14
CA PRO A 145 -1.34 -7.80 -14.93
C PRO A 145 -1.92 -8.96 -14.13
N GLU A 146 -3.24 -8.97 -13.99
CA GLU A 146 -3.94 -10.06 -13.33
C GLU A 146 -3.51 -11.34 -14.06
N GLN A 147 -2.80 -12.21 -13.34
CA GLN A 147 -2.63 -13.57 -13.80
C GLN A 147 -4.03 -14.15 -13.73
N LYS A 148 -4.78 -14.06 -14.83
CA LYS A 148 -5.93 -14.93 -15.03
C LYS A 148 -5.37 -16.31 -14.76
N GLU A 149 -5.75 -16.89 -13.62
CA GLU A 149 -5.58 -18.31 -13.43
C GLU A 149 -6.11 -18.91 -14.73
N MET A 150 -5.25 -19.63 -15.45
CA MET A 150 -5.75 -20.56 -16.45
C MET A 150 -6.74 -21.39 -15.66
N VAL A 151 -8.02 -21.09 -15.84
CA VAL A 151 -9.11 -21.89 -15.30
C VAL A 151 -8.70 -23.28 -15.70
N ALA A 152 -8.36 -24.10 -14.70
CA ALA A 152 -7.93 -25.47 -14.94
C ALA A 152 -8.98 -26.01 -15.90
N GLU A 153 -8.54 -26.35 -17.11
CA GLU A 153 -9.45 -26.81 -18.15
C GLU A 153 -10.34 -27.85 -17.49
N ASP A 154 -11.64 -27.59 -17.48
CA ASP A 154 -12.61 -28.43 -16.79
C ASP A 154 -12.32 -29.86 -17.24
N ASP A 155 -12.25 -30.82 -16.31
CA ASP A 155 -11.90 -32.20 -16.62
C ASP A 155 -12.76 -32.75 -17.77
N THR A 156 -13.99 -32.25 -17.90
CA THR A 156 -14.87 -32.53 -19.03
C THR A 156 -14.36 -31.98 -20.37
N SER A 157 -13.86 -30.74 -20.41
CA SER A 157 -13.27 -30.11 -21.59
C SER A 157 -11.95 -30.79 -21.97
N PHE A 158 -11.09 -31.07 -20.98
CA PHE A 158 -9.84 -31.81 -21.17
C PHE A 158 -10.10 -33.21 -21.76
N LEU A 159 -11.04 -33.97 -21.17
CA LEU A 159 -11.40 -35.29 -21.69
C LEU A 159 -11.97 -35.21 -23.10
N SER A 160 -12.75 -34.17 -23.43
CA SER A 160 -13.35 -34.01 -24.77
C SER A 160 -12.31 -33.82 -25.89
N ALA A 161 -11.15 -33.25 -25.58
CA ALA A 161 -10.06 -33.03 -26.52
C ALA A 161 -9.22 -34.30 -26.79
N LEU A 162 -9.34 -35.34 -25.95
CA LEU A 162 -8.53 -36.55 -26.06
C LEU A 162 -9.03 -37.51 -27.16
N PRO A 163 -8.12 -38.24 -27.82
CA PRO A 163 -8.47 -39.34 -28.72
C PRO A 163 -9.45 -40.34 -28.07
N PRO A 164 -10.38 -40.94 -28.84
CA PRO A 164 -11.40 -41.85 -28.31
C PRO A 164 -10.86 -42.98 -27.43
N LEU A 165 -9.68 -43.51 -27.77
CA LEU A 165 -9.03 -44.59 -27.02
C LEU A 165 -8.63 -44.19 -25.60
N LEU A 166 -8.12 -42.96 -25.42
CA LEU A 166 -7.72 -42.47 -24.09
C LEU A 166 -8.94 -42.14 -23.23
N ARG A 167 -10.01 -41.61 -23.84
CA ARG A 167 -11.29 -41.42 -23.15
C ARG A 167 -11.87 -42.74 -22.65
N ALA A 168 -11.84 -43.77 -23.48
CA ALA A 168 -12.33 -45.11 -23.11
C ALA A 168 -11.51 -45.72 -21.96
N ALA A 169 -10.18 -45.55 -21.96
CA ALA A 169 -9.31 -46.03 -20.89
C ALA A 169 -9.59 -45.34 -19.54
N VAL A 170 -9.89 -44.04 -19.55
CA VAL A 170 -10.32 -43.33 -18.33
C VAL A 170 -11.69 -43.82 -17.86
N ALA A 171 -12.63 -44.03 -18.79
CA ALA A 171 -13.97 -44.55 -18.46
C ALA A 171 -13.93 -45.99 -17.91
N ALA A 172 -12.97 -46.80 -18.35
CA ALA A 172 -12.72 -48.15 -17.85
C ALA A 172 -11.99 -48.17 -16.49
N GLY A 173 -11.43 -47.03 -16.05
CA GLY A 173 -10.64 -46.93 -14.82
C GLY A 173 -9.19 -47.36 -14.96
N ASP A 174 -8.72 -47.65 -16.18
CA ASP A 174 -7.34 -48.08 -16.45
C ASP A 174 -6.33 -46.93 -16.33
N LEU A 175 -6.80 -45.68 -16.48
CA LEU A 175 -6.01 -44.45 -16.42
C LEU A 175 -6.75 -43.37 -15.65
N THR A 176 -6.02 -42.60 -14.82
CA THR A 176 -6.58 -41.41 -14.18
C THR A 176 -6.35 -40.16 -15.05
N ILE A 177 -7.18 -39.13 -14.85
CA ILE A 177 -7.02 -37.83 -15.53
C ILE A 177 -5.66 -37.21 -15.20
N ASP A 178 -5.18 -37.37 -13.97
CA ASP A 178 -3.86 -36.89 -13.54
C ASP A 178 -2.71 -37.59 -14.26
N ASP A 179 -2.83 -38.89 -14.55
CA ASP A 179 -1.82 -39.63 -15.31
C ASP A 179 -1.70 -39.11 -16.75
N LEU A 180 -2.84 -38.78 -17.36
CA LEU A 180 -2.88 -38.19 -18.71
C LEU A 180 -2.28 -36.78 -18.73
N ARG A 181 -2.62 -35.94 -17.74
CA ARG A 181 -2.02 -34.59 -17.60
C ARG A 181 -0.50 -34.67 -17.43
N ARG A 182 0.00 -35.65 -16.65
CA ARG A 182 1.45 -35.89 -16.48
C ARG A 182 2.14 -36.31 -17.78
N LEU A 183 1.47 -37.07 -18.64
CA LEU A 183 2.01 -37.50 -19.94
C LEU A 183 2.11 -36.33 -20.93
N GLU A 184 1.13 -35.42 -20.95
CA GLU A 184 1.19 -34.23 -21.79
C GLU A 184 2.29 -33.27 -21.36
N THR A 185 2.44 -33.05 -20.05
CA THR A 185 3.48 -32.13 -19.52
C THR A 185 4.90 -32.62 -19.82
N ARG A 186 5.10 -33.92 -20.11
CA ARG A 186 6.40 -34.50 -20.48
C ARG A 186 6.71 -34.44 -21.98
N ARG A 187 5.73 -34.08 -22.83
CA ARG A 187 5.89 -34.00 -24.29
C ARG A 187 6.34 -32.62 -24.77
N THR A 188 6.13 -31.58 -23.98
CA THR A 188 6.64 -30.21 -24.15
C THR A 188 8.03 -30.08 -23.54
#